data_AF-A0A6A6YUF8-F1
#
_entry.id   AF-A0A6A6YUF8-F1
#
_cell.length_a   1.000
_cell.length_b   1.000
_cell.length_c   1.000
_cell.angle_alpha   90.00
_cell.angle_beta   90.00
_cell.angle_gamma   90.00
#
_symmetry.space_group_name_H-M   'P 1'
#
loop_
_entity.id
_entity.type
_entity.pdbx_description
1 polymer ?
#
loop_
_entity_poly.entity_id
_entity_poly.type
_entity_poly.pdbx_seq_one_letter_code
_entity_poly.pdbx_strand_id
1 'polypeptide(L)'
;MSVEELGRRVLRDVEEGGLDELIKDLWKARNAGQSMHFGIPELDRLVPVVEQPPALPLPQPETFSSSPPLPVQTTAIKKPLQKMPMIELISSGPGAGKTSLIYYIIAVAILPSTYSSTPIGGQSSAVVVLDTDNRFRVERLVEVMASYVSSRLRAAGIPQQQNTDGMRDLIHACLAHVHIFHLQTMHSLLATLKSLPEYLESRTAHRSAHRRLHSIFLDSASAFFWPTRAAEENGTSPVTAMETYALLARELTTVSQRFCCAVVASAWDVGAGQLFTQRLRASLPMSWSSFPTLRLALRRVPVPRFTVGMTVQEAEAEKEMRWGVVSRGWCEAWVLGGSGLEGFFFRVGEGVDIEGDSNP
;
A
#
# COMPACT_ATOMS: atom_id res chain seq x y z
N MET A 1 -44.37 -15.23 30.11
CA MET A 1 -43.22 -14.33 29.89
C MET A 1 -43.75 -12.91 29.96
N SER A 2 -43.30 -12.11 30.94
CA SER A 2 -43.71 -10.71 31.03
C SER A 2 -43.01 -9.86 29.97
N VAL A 3 -43.63 -8.75 29.57
CA VAL A 3 -43.07 -7.78 28.60
C VAL A 3 -41.72 -7.22 29.09
N GLU A 4 -41.53 -7.14 30.40
CA GLU A 4 -40.28 -6.70 31.03
C GLU A 4 -39.14 -7.71 30.85
N GLU A 5 -39.47 -9.00 30.82
CA GLU A 5 -38.50 -10.08 30.67
C GLU A 5 -38.09 -10.27 29.19
N LEU A 6 -39.02 -9.99 28.27
CA LEU A 6 -38.71 -9.88 26.84
C LEU A 6 -37.87 -8.62 26.56
N GLY A 7 -38.21 -7.49 27.18
CA GLY A 7 -37.46 -6.23 27.06
C GLY A 7 -36.02 -6.35 27.56
N ARG A 8 -35.79 -6.98 28.72
CA ARG A 8 -34.44 -7.26 29.24
C ARG A 8 -33.64 -8.21 28.36
N ARG A 9 -34.29 -9.13 27.67
CA ARG A 9 -33.61 -10.12 26.80
C ARG A 9 -33.20 -9.49 25.47
N VAL A 10 -34.06 -8.66 24.87
CA VAL A 10 -33.74 -7.92 23.64
C VAL A 10 -32.67 -6.85 23.89
N LEU A 11 -32.67 -6.20 25.06
CA LEU A 11 -31.61 -5.26 25.46
C LEU A 11 -30.28 -5.95 25.81
N ARG A 12 -30.29 -7.26 26.12
CA ARG A 12 -29.06 -8.04 26.39
C ARG A 12 -28.30 -8.40 25.12
N ASP A 13 -29.00 -8.43 23.98
CA ASP A 13 -28.46 -8.75 22.65
C ASP A 13 -28.00 -7.49 21.90
N VAL A 14 -28.15 -6.30 22.49
CA VAL A 14 -27.51 -5.08 21.99
C VAL A 14 -26.12 -5.00 22.60
N GLU A 15 -25.15 -5.66 21.97
CA GLU A 15 -23.75 -5.38 22.22
C GLU A 15 -23.50 -3.89 21.87
N GLU A 16 -23.01 -3.10 22.82
CA GLU A 16 -22.50 -1.76 22.58
C GLU A 16 -21.20 -1.84 21.77
N GLY A 17 -21.30 -2.30 20.52
CA GLY A 17 -20.21 -2.27 19.57
C GLY A 17 -19.88 -0.82 19.28
N GLY A 18 -18.60 -0.45 19.45
CA GLY A 18 -18.12 0.86 19.04
C GLY A 18 -18.43 1.10 17.56
N LEU A 19 -18.64 2.37 17.17
CA LEU A 19 -18.83 2.73 15.75
C LEU A 19 -17.71 2.17 14.86
N ASP A 20 -16.50 2.01 15.40
CA ASP A 20 -15.35 1.40 14.75
C ASP A 20 -15.54 -0.10 14.49
N GLU A 21 -16.17 -0.86 15.40
CA GLU A 21 -16.51 -2.26 15.19
C GLU A 21 -17.59 -2.43 14.12
N LEU A 22 -18.60 -1.55 14.15
CA LEU A 22 -19.67 -1.55 13.14
C LEU A 22 -19.14 -1.18 11.75
N ILE A 23 -18.21 -0.23 11.66
CA ILE A 23 -17.50 0.11 10.42
C ILE A 23 -16.67 -1.10 9.96
N LYS A 24 -15.89 -1.72 10.85
CA LYS A 24 -15.10 -2.93 10.54
C LYS A 24 -15.96 -4.06 10.00
N ASP A 25 -17.14 -4.29 10.57
CA ASP A 25 -18.03 -5.39 10.18
C ASP A 25 -18.80 -5.08 8.89
N LEU A 26 -19.23 -3.83 8.68
CA LEU A 26 -19.78 -3.40 7.38
C LEU A 26 -18.76 -3.54 6.26
N TRP A 27 -17.48 -3.30 6.55
CA TRP A 27 -16.40 -3.52 5.60
C TRP A 27 -16.17 -4.98 5.28
N LYS A 28 -16.11 -5.84 6.29
CA LYS A 28 -16.03 -7.29 6.10
C LYS A 28 -17.21 -7.80 5.27
N ALA A 29 -18.42 -7.28 5.51
CA ALA A 29 -19.61 -7.62 4.77
C ALA A 29 -19.58 -7.10 3.32
N ARG A 30 -19.11 -5.87 3.10
CA ARG A 30 -19.00 -5.26 1.75
C ARG A 30 -17.92 -5.91 0.89
N ASN A 31 -16.84 -6.38 1.50
CA ASN A 31 -15.71 -7.01 0.81
C ASN A 31 -15.71 -8.54 0.92
N ALA A 32 -16.79 -9.14 1.44
CA ALA A 32 -16.93 -10.59 1.50
C ALA A 32 -16.89 -11.16 0.08
N GLY A 33 -15.74 -11.75 -0.29
CA GLY A 33 -15.54 -12.45 -1.57
C GLY A 33 -14.63 -11.77 -2.60
N GLN A 34 -14.18 -10.53 -2.38
CA GLN A 34 -13.18 -9.87 -3.25
C GLN A 34 -12.21 -9.05 -2.40
N SER A 35 -10.94 -9.47 -2.33
CA SER A 35 -9.88 -8.78 -1.59
C SER A 35 -9.40 -7.52 -2.32
N MET A 36 -10.30 -6.58 -2.62
CA MET A 36 -9.96 -5.31 -3.27
C MET A 36 -9.50 -4.29 -2.23
N HIS A 37 -8.18 -4.27 -1.97
CA HIS A 37 -7.57 -3.33 -1.03
C HIS A 37 -7.29 -1.98 -1.69
N PHE A 38 -6.79 -2.01 -2.93
CA PHE A 38 -6.30 -0.84 -3.66
C PHE A 38 -7.21 -0.42 -4.83
N GLY A 39 -8.11 -1.29 -5.28
CA GLY A 39 -8.91 -1.04 -6.49
C GLY A 39 -8.08 -1.14 -7.77
N ILE A 40 -7.00 -1.92 -7.71
CA ILE A 40 -6.07 -2.14 -8.82
C ILE A 40 -5.95 -3.65 -8.95
N PRO A 41 -6.63 -4.28 -9.94
CA PRO A 41 -6.71 -5.73 -10.05
C PRO A 41 -5.34 -6.42 -10.05
N GLU A 42 -4.37 -5.84 -10.75
CA GLU A 42 -3.00 -6.37 -10.87
C GLU A 42 -2.26 -6.35 -9.53
N LEU A 43 -2.48 -5.32 -8.70
CA LEU A 43 -1.88 -5.20 -7.38
C LEU A 43 -2.62 -6.04 -6.34
N ASP A 44 -3.95 -5.98 -6.35
CA ASP A 44 -4.82 -6.69 -5.41
C ASP A 44 -4.66 -8.22 -5.53
N ARG A 45 -4.41 -8.73 -6.74
CA ARG A 45 -4.11 -10.15 -6.99
C ARG A 45 -2.83 -10.63 -6.30
N LEU A 46 -1.85 -9.74 -6.11
CA LEU A 46 -0.56 -10.05 -5.48
C LEU A 46 -0.61 -9.94 -3.95
N VAL A 47 -1.64 -9.32 -3.39
CA VAL A 47 -1.80 -9.23 -1.94
C VAL A 47 -2.21 -10.60 -1.41
N PRO A 48 -1.40 -11.24 -0.54
CA PRO A 48 -1.74 -12.56 -0.02
C PRO A 48 -3.04 -12.47 0.78
N VAL A 49 -4.06 -13.22 0.35
CA VAL A 49 -5.27 -13.44 1.13
C VAL A 49 -4.88 -14.29 2.33
N VAL A 50 -4.68 -13.65 3.49
CA VAL A 50 -4.38 -14.37 4.74
C VAL A 50 -5.67 -15.01 5.24
N GLU A 51 -6.10 -16.10 4.63
CA GLU A 51 -6.95 -17.09 5.27
C GLU A 51 -6.02 -18.09 5.96
N GLN A 52 -5.94 -18.02 7.29
CA GLN A 52 -5.28 -19.08 8.04
C GLN A 52 -6.07 -20.38 7.83
N PRO A 53 -5.41 -21.51 7.52
CA PRO A 53 -6.10 -22.80 7.50
C PRO A 53 -6.71 -23.06 8.89
N PRO A 54 -7.89 -23.71 8.96
CA PRO A 54 -8.51 -24.04 10.23
C PRO A 54 -7.49 -24.83 11.07
N ALA A 55 -7.26 -24.37 12.31
CA ALA A 55 -6.33 -25.02 13.21
C ALA A 55 -6.68 -26.51 13.31
N LEU A 56 -5.79 -27.38 12.86
CA LEU A 56 -5.94 -28.82 13.05
C LEU A 56 -5.96 -29.09 14.56
N PRO A 57 -6.94 -29.86 15.09
CA PRO A 57 -6.97 -30.20 16.50
C PRO A 57 -5.68 -30.94 16.87
N LEU A 58 -4.93 -30.41 17.83
CA LEU A 58 -3.80 -31.13 18.42
C LEU A 58 -4.30 -32.44 19.04
N PRO A 59 -3.61 -33.58 18.88
CA PRO A 59 -3.93 -34.79 19.61
C PRO A 59 -3.75 -34.54 21.10
N GLN A 60 -4.84 -34.67 21.88
CA GLN A 60 -4.74 -34.64 23.33
C GLN A 60 -3.97 -35.88 23.80
N PRO A 61 -3.01 -35.77 24.73
CA PRO A 61 -2.40 -36.93 25.34
C PRO A 61 -3.45 -37.64 26.22
N GLU A 62 -3.69 -38.92 25.94
CA GLU A 62 -4.59 -39.74 26.75
C GLU A 62 -4.04 -39.85 28.17
N THR A 63 -4.68 -39.14 29.10
CA THR A 63 -4.50 -39.33 30.53
C THR A 63 -5.76 -39.94 31.08
N PHE A 64 -5.69 -41.23 31.41
CA PHE A 64 -6.71 -41.91 32.19
C PHE A 64 -6.77 -41.25 33.57
N SER A 65 -7.80 -40.45 33.81
CA SER A 65 -8.15 -39.99 35.16
C SER A 65 -9.66 -40.05 35.34
N SER A 66 -10.07 -40.93 36.27
CA SER A 66 -11.44 -41.15 36.69
C SER A 66 -11.92 -40.00 37.57
N SER A 67 -12.65 -39.04 37.01
CA SER A 67 -13.47 -38.07 37.75
C SER A 67 -14.59 -37.53 36.83
N PRO A 68 -15.80 -37.26 37.36
CA PRO A 68 -16.92 -36.82 36.54
C PRO A 68 -16.69 -35.38 36.00
N PRO A 69 -17.11 -35.07 34.76
CA PRO A 69 -16.82 -33.79 34.15
C PRO A 69 -17.71 -32.67 34.70
N LEU A 70 -17.08 -31.56 35.11
CA LEU A 70 -17.72 -30.26 35.30
C LEU A 70 -18.14 -29.67 33.93
N PRO A 71 -19.17 -28.80 33.88
CA PRO A 71 -19.66 -28.25 32.62
C PRO A 71 -18.57 -27.43 31.92
N VAL A 72 -18.31 -27.80 30.67
CA VAL A 72 -17.34 -27.19 29.76
C VAL A 72 -17.69 -25.72 29.56
N GLN A 73 -16.87 -24.82 30.10
CA GLN A 73 -16.88 -23.41 29.73
C GLN A 73 -16.44 -23.33 28.27
N THR A 74 -17.34 -22.89 27.40
CA THR A 74 -17.10 -22.63 25.99
C THR A 74 -16.09 -21.49 25.91
N THR A 75 -14.81 -21.81 25.77
CA THR A 75 -13.78 -20.82 25.48
C THR A 75 -14.05 -20.28 24.08
N ALA A 76 -14.46 -19.00 24.01
CA ALA A 76 -14.65 -18.30 22.76
C ALA A 76 -13.40 -18.46 21.89
N ILE A 77 -13.57 -19.08 20.72
CA ILE A 77 -12.52 -19.18 19.70
C ILE A 77 -12.19 -17.75 19.29
N LYS A 78 -11.06 -17.22 19.77
CA LYS A 78 -10.56 -15.91 19.33
C LYS A 78 -10.27 -16.01 17.84
N LYS A 79 -11.17 -15.44 17.02
CA LYS A 79 -10.99 -15.33 15.58
C LYS A 79 -9.66 -14.58 15.33
N PRO A 80 -8.74 -15.12 14.51
CA PRO A 80 -7.44 -14.51 14.32
C PRO A 80 -7.59 -13.10 13.74
N LEU A 81 -6.82 -12.15 14.29
CA LEU A 81 -6.78 -10.77 13.82
C LEU A 81 -6.26 -10.77 12.36
N GLN A 82 -7.10 -10.38 11.41
CA GLN A 82 -6.71 -10.24 10.00
C GLN A 82 -5.62 -9.17 9.91
N LYS A 83 -4.42 -9.54 9.44
CA LYS A 83 -3.32 -8.58 9.25
C LYS A 83 -3.64 -7.67 8.07
N MET A 84 -3.51 -6.36 8.27
CA MET A 84 -3.63 -5.40 7.18
C MET A 84 -2.45 -5.52 6.22
N PRO A 85 -2.67 -5.34 4.90
CA PRO A 85 -1.61 -5.51 3.92
C PRO A 85 -0.53 -4.42 4.10
N MET A 86 0.72 -4.87 4.13
CA MET A 86 1.91 -4.03 4.15
C MET A 86 2.75 -4.35 2.91
N ILE A 87 2.81 -3.42 1.98
CA ILE A 87 3.56 -3.54 0.72
C ILE A 87 4.84 -2.72 0.79
N GLU A 88 5.98 -3.38 0.58
CA GLU A 88 7.26 -2.71 0.41
C GLU A 88 7.67 -2.68 -1.07
N LEU A 89 7.86 -1.48 -1.62
CA LEU A 89 8.34 -1.23 -2.98
C LEU A 89 9.86 -1.04 -2.96
N ILE A 90 10.61 -1.94 -3.58
CA ILE A 90 12.07 -1.98 -3.55
C ILE A 90 12.63 -1.80 -4.95
N SER A 91 13.71 -1.02 -5.11
CA SER A 91 14.45 -0.95 -6.36
C SER A 91 15.95 -0.76 -6.10
N SER A 92 16.79 -1.36 -6.96
CA SER A 92 18.25 -1.20 -6.91
C SER A 92 18.77 0.11 -7.54
N GLY A 93 17.95 0.83 -8.31
CA GLY A 93 18.37 2.06 -8.97
C GLY A 93 17.24 3.09 -9.08
N PRO A 94 17.59 4.36 -9.33
CA PRO A 94 16.61 5.42 -9.50
C PRO A 94 15.81 5.22 -10.79
N GLY A 95 14.63 5.84 -10.86
CA GLY A 95 13.80 5.80 -12.08
C GLY A 95 13.06 4.47 -12.30
N ALA A 96 13.01 3.57 -11.31
CA ALA A 96 12.24 2.33 -11.37
C ALA A 96 10.70 2.52 -11.26
N GLY A 97 10.22 3.76 -11.17
CA GLY A 97 8.78 4.05 -11.14
C GLY A 97 8.09 3.93 -9.77
N LYS A 98 8.80 3.72 -8.65
CA LYS A 98 8.22 3.60 -7.30
C LYS A 98 7.25 4.74 -6.95
N THR A 99 7.72 5.98 -7.03
CA THR A 99 6.92 7.17 -6.72
C THR A 99 5.78 7.35 -7.73
N SER A 100 5.99 7.00 -9.00
CA SER A 100 4.92 7.01 -10.01
C SER A 100 3.80 6.02 -9.69
N LEU A 101 4.15 4.80 -9.26
CA LEU A 101 3.19 3.79 -8.82
C LEU A 101 2.43 4.27 -7.57
N ILE A 102 3.13 4.89 -6.61
CA ILE A 102 2.49 5.52 -5.44
C ILE A 102 1.47 6.57 -5.88
N TYR A 103 1.81 7.48 -6.81
CA TYR A 103 0.85 8.46 -7.32
C TYR A 103 -0.36 7.82 -7.99
N TYR A 104 -0.15 6.74 -8.75
CA TYR A 104 -1.26 6.01 -9.37
C TYR A 104 -2.20 5.40 -8.33
N ILE A 105 -1.65 4.73 -7.30
CA ILE A 105 -2.45 4.18 -6.20
C ILE A 105 -3.22 5.29 -5.47
N ILE A 106 -2.58 6.43 -5.20
CA ILE A 106 -3.24 7.59 -4.60
C ILE A 106 -4.37 8.10 -5.48
N ALA A 107 -4.15 8.24 -6.79
CA ALA A 107 -5.16 8.70 -7.74
C ALA A 107 -6.40 7.79 -7.71
N VAL A 108 -6.22 6.47 -7.80
CA VAL A 108 -7.33 5.49 -7.70
C VAL A 108 -8.04 5.60 -6.34
N ALA A 109 -7.30 5.79 -5.26
CA ALA A 109 -7.85 5.88 -3.92
C ALA A 109 -8.79 7.09 -3.73
N ILE A 110 -8.37 8.28 -4.17
CA ILE A 110 -9.06 9.54 -3.86
C ILE A 110 -10.11 9.95 -4.89
N LEU A 111 -9.96 9.52 -6.15
CA LEU A 111 -10.92 9.81 -7.21
C LEU A 111 -12.28 9.15 -6.93
N PRO A 112 -13.39 9.71 -7.44
CA PRO A 112 -14.71 9.11 -7.29
C PRO A 112 -14.84 7.84 -8.12
N SER A 113 -15.83 7.00 -7.80
CA SER A 113 -16.14 5.81 -8.60
C SER A 113 -16.67 6.17 -10.00
N THR A 114 -17.27 7.36 -10.14
CA THR A 114 -17.87 7.85 -11.39
C THR A 114 -17.52 9.32 -11.65
N TYR A 115 -17.44 9.70 -12.92
CA TYR A 115 -17.34 11.08 -13.39
C TYR A 115 -18.30 11.28 -14.55
N SER A 116 -19.16 12.31 -14.48
CA SER A 116 -20.19 12.56 -15.50
C SER A 116 -21.00 11.30 -15.84
N SER A 117 -21.43 10.55 -14.81
CA SER A 117 -22.15 9.25 -14.91
C SER A 117 -21.36 8.10 -15.55
N THR A 118 -20.09 8.30 -15.86
CA THR A 118 -19.20 7.27 -16.41
C THR A 118 -18.42 6.62 -15.28
N PRO A 119 -18.41 5.28 -15.15
CA PRO A 119 -17.59 4.61 -14.15
C PRO A 119 -16.11 4.77 -14.49
N ILE A 120 -15.36 5.37 -13.55
CA ILE A 120 -13.91 5.52 -13.67
C ILE A 120 -13.15 4.61 -12.69
N GLY A 121 -13.84 4.02 -11.70
CA GLY A 121 -13.26 3.01 -10.80
C GLY A 121 -12.48 3.55 -9.61
N GLY A 122 -12.63 4.84 -9.26
CA GLY A 122 -12.04 5.40 -8.05
C GLY A 122 -12.78 4.99 -6.77
N GLN A 123 -12.11 5.16 -5.62
CA GLN A 123 -12.55 4.63 -4.33
C GLN A 123 -13.09 5.69 -3.35
N SER A 124 -13.12 6.98 -3.72
CA SER A 124 -13.65 8.09 -2.88
C SER A 124 -13.12 8.09 -1.44
N SER A 125 -11.85 7.76 -1.26
CA SER A 125 -11.22 7.57 0.05
C SER A 125 -10.30 8.74 0.38
N ALA A 126 -9.70 8.70 1.58
CA ALA A 126 -8.61 9.56 1.98
C ALA A 126 -7.30 8.76 2.07
N VAL A 127 -6.16 9.45 1.92
CA VAL A 127 -4.83 8.83 2.02
C VAL A 127 -3.92 9.68 2.90
N VAL A 128 -2.95 9.05 3.55
CA VAL A 128 -1.89 9.72 4.30
C VAL A 128 -0.57 9.48 3.59
N VAL A 129 0.20 10.53 3.37
CA VAL A 129 1.55 10.50 2.80
C VAL A 129 2.53 11.00 3.86
N LEU A 130 3.42 10.13 4.29
CA LEU A 130 4.56 10.41 5.15
C LEU A 130 5.78 10.59 4.25
N ASP A 131 6.02 11.84 3.85
CA ASP A 131 7.13 12.20 2.96
C ASP A 131 8.39 12.46 3.79
N THR A 132 9.34 11.54 3.73
CA THR A 132 10.59 11.60 4.48
C THR A 132 11.77 12.10 3.63
N ASP A 133 11.63 12.07 2.30
CA ASP A 133 12.65 12.54 1.36
C ASP A 133 12.32 13.94 0.78
N ASN A 134 11.16 14.51 1.14
CA ASN A 134 10.62 15.77 0.60
C ASN A 134 10.53 15.76 -0.94
N ARG A 135 10.04 14.63 -1.49
CA ARG A 135 9.98 14.37 -2.94
C ARG A 135 8.56 14.29 -3.47
N PHE A 136 7.56 14.38 -2.61
CA PHE A 136 6.17 14.35 -3.04
C PHE A 136 5.81 15.64 -3.79
N ARG A 137 5.30 15.51 -5.01
CA ARG A 137 4.92 16.61 -5.90
C ARG A 137 3.44 16.50 -6.23
N VAL A 138 2.67 17.45 -5.72
CA VAL A 138 1.22 17.50 -5.92
C VAL A 138 0.89 17.73 -7.40
N GLU A 139 1.71 18.50 -8.11
CA GLU A 139 1.55 18.75 -9.55
C GLU A 139 1.61 17.44 -10.33
N ARG A 140 2.57 16.57 -9.96
CA ARG A 140 2.70 15.26 -10.59
C ARG A 140 1.51 14.35 -10.26
N LEU A 141 0.98 14.41 -9.05
CA LEU A 141 -0.24 13.68 -8.70
C LEU A 141 -1.43 14.16 -9.56
N VAL A 142 -1.57 15.47 -9.76
CA VAL A 142 -2.62 16.07 -10.61
C VAL A 142 -2.53 15.57 -12.05
N GLU A 143 -1.33 15.53 -12.63
CA GLU A 143 -1.10 14.98 -13.97
C GLU A 143 -1.55 13.52 -14.05
N VAL A 144 -1.18 12.70 -13.07
CA VAL A 144 -1.56 11.28 -13.01
C VAL A 144 -3.08 11.13 -12.87
N MET A 145 -3.73 11.93 -12.03
CA MET A 145 -5.19 11.92 -11.86
C MET A 145 -5.92 12.33 -13.15
N ALA A 146 -5.46 13.39 -13.82
CA ALA A 146 -6.05 13.86 -15.07
C ALA A 146 -5.89 12.82 -16.19
N SER A 147 -4.70 12.22 -16.30
CA SER A 147 -4.44 11.13 -17.24
C SER A 147 -5.30 9.91 -16.95
N TYR A 148 -5.48 9.54 -15.67
CA TYR A 148 -6.33 8.42 -15.26
C TYR A 148 -7.78 8.63 -15.69
N VAL A 149 -8.37 9.79 -15.35
CA VAL A 149 -9.75 10.13 -15.73
C VAL A 149 -9.90 10.14 -17.25
N SER A 150 -8.97 10.78 -17.96
CA SER A 150 -9.00 10.85 -19.43
C SER A 150 -8.90 9.47 -20.09
N SER A 151 -8.04 8.59 -19.55
CA SER A 151 -7.88 7.21 -20.03
C SER A 151 -9.17 6.40 -19.84
N ARG A 152 -9.83 6.53 -18.69
CA ARG A 152 -11.11 5.86 -18.41
C ARG A 152 -12.26 6.35 -19.28
N LEU A 153 -12.33 7.66 -19.55
CA LEU A 153 -13.32 8.24 -20.47
C LEU A 153 -13.11 7.76 -21.91
N ARG A 154 -11.85 7.69 -22.36
CA ARG A 154 -11.50 7.17 -23.68
C ARG A 154 -11.89 5.70 -23.81
N ALA A 155 -11.62 4.89 -22.78
CA ALA A 155 -12.03 3.49 -22.75
C ALA A 155 -13.56 3.30 -22.79
N ALA A 156 -14.31 4.26 -22.24
CA ALA A 156 -15.78 4.30 -22.34
C ALA A 156 -16.31 4.84 -23.69
N GLY A 157 -15.43 5.16 -24.64
CA GLY A 157 -15.81 5.69 -25.96
C GLY A 157 -16.28 7.15 -25.94
N ILE A 158 -16.05 7.88 -24.84
CA ILE A 158 -16.46 9.27 -24.70
C ILE A 158 -15.37 10.17 -25.30
N PRO A 159 -15.66 10.94 -26.36
CA PRO A 159 -14.70 11.88 -26.93
C PRO A 159 -14.25 12.89 -25.86
N GLN A 160 -13.00 13.33 -25.93
CA GLN A 160 -12.42 14.34 -25.05
C GLN A 160 -13.04 15.73 -25.34
N GLN A 161 -14.35 15.90 -25.12
CA GLN A 161 -15.04 17.16 -25.28
C GLN A 161 -14.90 18.00 -24.00
N GLN A 162 -13.99 18.98 -24.08
CA GLN A 162 -14.03 20.35 -23.54
C GLN A 162 -14.42 20.65 -22.09
N ASN A 163 -14.81 19.69 -21.24
CA ASN A 163 -15.04 19.97 -19.82
C ASN A 163 -13.76 19.81 -18.99
N THR A 164 -12.69 20.49 -19.44
CA THR A 164 -11.42 20.55 -18.71
C THR A 164 -11.59 21.20 -17.34
N ASP A 165 -12.49 22.17 -17.24
CA ASP A 165 -12.72 22.91 -16.01
C ASP A 165 -13.47 22.05 -14.98
N GLY A 166 -14.52 21.33 -15.38
CA GLY A 166 -15.17 20.36 -14.49
C GLY A 166 -14.24 19.25 -14.00
N MET A 167 -13.31 18.79 -14.84
CA MET A 167 -12.29 17.82 -14.44
C MET A 167 -11.30 18.41 -13.44
N ARG A 168 -10.86 19.66 -13.65
CA ARG A 168 -9.96 20.36 -12.72
C ARG A 168 -10.62 20.57 -11.37
N ASP A 169 -11.88 21.01 -11.35
CA ASP A 169 -12.64 21.21 -10.12
C ASP A 169 -12.82 19.90 -9.35
N LEU A 170 -13.10 18.80 -10.06
CA LEU A 170 -13.15 17.47 -9.47
C LEU A 170 -11.80 17.10 -8.83
N ILE A 171 -10.70 17.23 -9.57
CA ILE A 171 -9.37 16.87 -9.09
C ILE A 171 -9.04 17.71 -7.86
N HIS A 172 -9.28 19.02 -7.92
CA HIS A 172 -9.04 19.93 -6.80
C HIS A 172 -9.86 19.54 -5.56
N ALA A 173 -11.13 19.17 -5.73
CA ALA A 173 -11.94 18.65 -4.63
C ALA A 173 -11.39 17.33 -4.05
N CYS A 174 -10.87 16.44 -4.90
CA CYS A 174 -10.27 15.16 -4.47
C CYS A 174 -8.94 15.34 -3.74
N LEU A 175 -8.13 16.34 -4.10
CA LEU A 175 -6.85 16.65 -3.45
C LEU A 175 -7.02 17.03 -1.97
N ALA A 176 -8.18 17.55 -1.57
CA ALA A 176 -8.48 17.84 -0.16
C ALA A 176 -8.46 16.59 0.74
N HIS A 177 -8.39 15.40 0.15
CA HIS A 177 -8.35 14.11 0.83
C HIS A 177 -6.97 13.44 0.84
N VAL A 178 -5.93 14.17 0.43
CA VAL A 178 -4.53 13.76 0.54
C VAL A 178 -3.90 14.49 1.72
N HIS A 179 -3.55 13.76 2.77
CA HIS A 179 -2.93 14.31 3.98
C HIS A 179 -1.41 14.11 3.91
N ILE A 180 -0.66 15.19 3.68
CA ILE A 180 0.78 15.12 3.46
C ILE A 180 1.52 15.63 4.70
N PHE A 181 2.43 14.81 5.23
CA PHE A 181 3.31 15.16 6.34
C PHE A 181 4.76 15.10 5.85
N HIS A 182 5.43 16.25 5.84
CA HIS A 182 6.85 16.34 5.49
C HIS A 182 7.68 16.18 6.76
N LEU A 183 8.49 15.12 6.81
CA LEU A 183 9.17 14.67 8.02
C LEU A 183 10.68 14.73 7.81
N GLN A 184 11.38 15.36 8.75
CA GLN A 184 12.83 15.58 8.65
C GLN A 184 13.65 14.64 9.52
N THR A 185 13.01 13.98 10.49
CA THR A 185 13.68 13.09 11.45
C THR A 185 12.80 11.89 11.78
N MET A 186 13.46 10.80 12.20
CA MET A 186 12.77 9.61 12.70
C MET A 186 11.89 9.89 13.92
N HIS A 187 12.32 10.81 14.80
CA HIS A 187 11.52 11.22 15.95
C HIS A 187 10.21 11.91 15.53
N SER A 188 10.29 12.82 14.56
CA SER A 188 9.10 13.50 14.00
C SER A 188 8.14 12.50 13.34
N LEU A 189 8.68 11.51 12.61
CA LEU A 189 7.89 10.42 12.02
C LEU A 189 7.13 9.62 13.09
N LEU A 190 7.81 9.18 14.16
CA LEU A 190 7.17 8.42 15.23
C LEU A 190 6.15 9.25 16.02
N ALA A 191 6.45 10.54 16.29
CA ALA A 191 5.51 11.43 16.95
C ALA A 191 4.26 11.70 16.10
N THR A 192 4.44 11.86 14.78
CA THR A 192 3.34 12.01 13.83
C THR A 192 2.48 10.75 13.80
N LEU A 193 3.07 9.55 13.73
CA LEU A 193 2.31 8.30 13.76
C LEU A 193 1.49 8.11 15.05
N LYS A 194 2.01 8.57 16.20
CA LYS A 194 1.29 8.50 17.49
C LYS A 194 0.10 9.46 17.56
N SER A 195 0.22 10.65 16.98
CA SER A 195 -0.84 11.68 16.94
C SER A 195 -1.78 11.54 15.76
N LEU A 196 -1.41 10.74 14.75
CA LEU A 196 -2.19 10.52 13.54
C LEU A 196 -3.62 10.03 13.79
N PRO A 197 -3.89 9.10 14.75
CA PRO A 197 -5.25 8.70 15.04
C PRO A 197 -6.16 9.84 15.50
N GLU A 198 -5.66 10.71 16.39
CA GLU A 198 -6.40 11.87 16.89
C GLU A 198 -6.69 12.86 15.75
N TYR A 199 -5.71 13.08 14.87
CA TYR A 199 -5.88 13.92 13.68
C TYR A 199 -6.96 13.36 12.74
N LEU A 200 -6.90 12.06 12.43
CA LEU A 200 -7.81 11.41 11.47
C LEU A 200 -9.26 11.29 11.97
N GLU A 201 -9.44 11.16 13.27
CA GLU A 201 -10.76 11.07 13.91
C GLU A 201 -11.39 12.47 14.14
N SER A 202 -10.58 13.52 14.07
CA SER A 202 -11.05 14.89 14.27
C SER A 202 -11.89 15.39 13.10
N ARG A 203 -13.16 15.71 13.38
CA ARG A 203 -14.10 16.24 12.38
C ARG A 203 -13.78 17.66 11.93
N THR A 204 -13.04 18.41 12.73
CA THR A 204 -12.72 19.82 12.47
C THR A 204 -11.30 20.02 11.95
N ALA A 205 -10.39 19.08 12.18
CA ALA A 205 -9.02 19.17 11.71
C ALA A 205 -8.90 19.07 10.17
N HIS A 206 -9.83 18.37 9.52
CA HIS A 206 -9.78 18.14 8.08
C HIS A 206 -11.14 17.82 7.44
N ARG A 207 -11.20 17.89 6.10
CA ARG A 207 -12.42 17.62 5.32
C ARG A 207 -12.71 16.14 5.06
N SER A 208 -11.81 15.24 5.45
CA SER A 208 -11.85 13.81 5.13
C SER A 208 -12.58 12.93 6.16
N ALA A 209 -13.14 13.51 7.23
CA ALA A 209 -13.69 12.72 8.36
C ALA A 209 -14.87 11.79 7.97
N HIS A 210 -15.51 12.04 6.82
CA HIS A 210 -16.58 11.21 6.27
C HIS A 210 -16.06 10.10 5.34
N ARG A 211 -14.76 10.07 5.05
CA ARG A 211 -14.13 9.11 4.15
C ARG A 211 -13.34 8.10 4.95
N ARG A 212 -13.29 6.88 4.43
CA ARG A 212 -12.36 5.86 4.90
C ARG A 212 -10.91 6.26 4.60
N LEU A 213 -10.00 5.80 5.44
CA LEU A 213 -8.57 5.81 5.11
C LEU A 213 -8.27 4.60 4.22
N HIS A 214 -7.78 4.86 3.00
CA HIS A 214 -7.43 3.82 2.05
C HIS A 214 -6.05 3.22 2.37
N SER A 215 -5.04 4.09 2.48
CA SER A 215 -3.67 3.65 2.73
C SER A 215 -2.81 4.76 3.33
N ILE A 216 -1.76 4.31 4.01
CA ILE A 216 -0.66 5.14 4.52
C ILE A 216 0.56 4.87 3.66
N PHE A 217 1.11 5.91 3.04
CA PHE A 217 2.31 5.86 2.23
C PHE A 217 3.50 6.36 3.02
N LEU A 218 4.59 5.59 3.05
CA LEU A 218 5.88 6.00 3.62
C LEU A 218 6.93 6.05 2.50
N ASP A 219 7.24 7.25 2.01
CA ASP A 219 8.17 7.47 0.90
C ASP A 219 9.33 8.37 1.36
N SER A 220 10.52 7.86 1.72
CA SER A 220 10.96 6.46 1.81
C SER A 220 11.13 5.95 3.25
N ALA A 221 10.85 4.66 3.48
CA ALA A 221 11.21 3.97 4.72
C ALA A 221 12.71 3.97 5.01
N SER A 222 13.55 4.12 3.98
CA SER A 222 15.02 4.08 4.11
C SER A 222 15.68 5.43 4.35
N ALA A 223 14.92 6.53 4.30
CA ALA A 223 15.44 7.90 4.42
C ALA A 223 16.28 8.12 5.70
N PHE A 224 15.81 7.59 6.83
CA PHE A 224 16.46 7.79 8.13
C PHE A 224 17.37 6.64 8.57
N PHE A 225 17.49 5.57 7.77
CA PHE A 225 18.24 4.37 8.17
C PHE A 225 19.73 4.66 8.39
N TRP A 226 20.41 5.16 7.36
CA TRP A 226 21.85 5.42 7.41
C TRP A 226 22.24 6.52 8.41
N PRO A 227 21.50 7.63 8.52
CA PRO A 227 21.73 8.60 9.60
C PRO A 227 21.62 7.98 10.99
N THR A 228 20.60 7.13 11.23
CA THR A 228 20.42 6.46 12.53
C THR A 228 21.57 5.49 12.83
N ARG A 229 22.01 4.73 11.83
CA ARG A 229 23.16 3.82 11.93
C ARG A 229 24.46 4.55 12.24
N ALA A 230 24.73 5.67 11.56
CA ALA A 230 25.91 6.48 11.81
C ALA A 230 25.89 7.07 13.24
N ALA A 231 24.71 7.49 13.72
CA ALA A 231 24.57 8.00 15.09
C ALA A 231 24.78 6.91 16.16
N GLU A 232 24.33 5.67 15.89
CA GLU A 232 24.57 4.49 16.72
C GLU A 232 26.06 4.14 16.79
N GLU A 233 26.76 4.10 15.64
CA GLU A 233 28.20 3.81 15.57
C GLU A 233 29.04 4.88 16.30
N ASN A 234 28.65 6.15 16.19
CA ASN A 234 29.29 7.26 16.90
C ASN A 234 28.94 7.33 18.39
N GLY A 235 28.07 6.44 18.92
CA GLY A 235 27.61 6.47 20.32
C GLY A 235 26.75 7.69 20.68
N THR A 236 26.26 8.43 19.69
CA THR A 236 25.44 9.64 19.88
C THR A 236 23.96 9.35 20.07
N SER A 237 23.50 8.16 19.64
CA SER A 237 22.13 7.69 19.86
C SER A 237 22.10 6.61 20.94
N PRO A 238 21.24 6.73 21.97
CA PRO A 238 21.06 5.68 22.97
C PRO A 238 20.22 4.50 22.46
N VAL A 239 19.59 4.64 21.29
CA VAL A 239 18.72 3.62 20.69
C VAL A 239 19.34 3.13 19.39
N THR A 240 19.31 1.82 19.19
CA THR A 240 19.83 1.18 17.98
C THR A 240 18.91 1.41 16.78
N ALA A 241 19.44 1.30 15.57
CA ALA A 241 18.62 1.31 14.36
C ALA A 241 17.59 0.15 14.38
N MET A 242 17.95 -1.01 14.95
CA MET A 242 17.05 -2.16 15.04
C MET A 242 15.81 -1.87 15.90
N GLU A 243 16.01 -1.28 17.09
CA GLU A 243 14.91 -0.90 17.99
C GLU A 243 14.05 0.20 17.38
N THR A 244 14.68 1.19 16.74
CA THR A 244 13.99 2.31 16.11
C THR A 244 13.04 1.85 15.00
N TYR A 245 13.49 0.92 14.14
CA TYR A 245 12.65 0.36 13.08
C TYR A 245 11.60 -0.64 13.61
N ALA A 246 11.87 -1.31 14.74
CA ALA A 246 10.86 -2.12 15.42
C ALA A 246 9.71 -1.25 15.95
N LEU A 247 10.03 -0.09 16.55
CA LEU A 247 9.04 0.89 16.96
C LEU A 247 8.24 1.42 15.77
N LEU A 248 8.91 1.78 14.67
CA LEU A 248 8.24 2.25 13.46
C LEU A 248 7.24 1.22 12.91
N ALA A 249 7.67 -0.03 12.75
CA ALA A 249 6.81 -1.12 12.30
C ALA A 249 5.60 -1.32 13.23
N ARG A 250 5.83 -1.23 14.56
CA ARG A 250 4.76 -1.33 15.55
C ARG A 250 3.75 -0.18 15.42
N GLU A 251 4.20 1.07 15.36
CA GLU A 251 3.28 2.22 15.24
C GLU A 251 2.50 2.19 13.92
N LEU A 252 3.14 1.82 12.80
CA LEU A 252 2.43 1.60 11.53
C LEU A 252 1.41 0.46 11.62
N THR A 253 1.72 -0.62 12.33
CA THR A 253 0.78 -1.73 12.58
C THR A 253 -0.42 -1.24 13.39
N THR A 254 -0.19 -0.47 14.45
CA THR A 254 -1.25 0.08 15.30
C THR A 254 -2.20 0.96 14.49
N VAL A 255 -1.67 1.92 13.72
CA VAL A 255 -2.51 2.84 12.93
C VAL A 255 -3.24 2.07 11.82
N SER A 256 -2.56 1.18 11.10
CA SER A 256 -3.19 0.41 10.01
C SER A 256 -4.32 -0.49 10.51
N GLN A 257 -4.15 -1.14 11.67
CA GLN A 257 -5.20 -1.95 12.28
C GLN A 257 -6.37 -1.10 12.79
N ARG A 258 -6.10 0.07 13.38
CA ARG A 258 -7.13 0.98 13.88
C ARG A 258 -8.05 1.46 12.76
N PHE A 259 -7.47 1.84 11.62
CA PHE A 259 -8.21 2.37 10.47
C PHE A 259 -8.52 1.33 9.39
N CYS A 260 -8.11 0.07 9.59
CA CYS A 260 -8.26 -1.03 8.62
C CYS A 260 -7.75 -0.67 7.22
N CYS A 261 -6.60 -0.01 7.16
CA CYS A 261 -6.03 0.51 5.92
C CYS A 261 -4.71 -0.18 5.55
N ALA A 262 -4.36 -0.15 4.28
CA ALA A 262 -3.08 -0.69 3.82
C ALA A 262 -1.91 0.24 4.20
N VAL A 263 -0.70 -0.32 4.31
CA VAL A 263 0.54 0.46 4.34
C VAL A 263 1.32 0.18 3.07
N VAL A 264 1.85 1.22 2.44
CA VAL A 264 2.74 1.11 1.28
C VAL A 264 4.00 1.89 1.59
N ALA A 265 5.16 1.24 1.62
CA ALA A 265 6.43 1.87 1.91
C ALA A 265 7.39 1.72 0.73
N SER A 266 8.13 2.76 0.41
CA SER A 266 9.22 2.67 -0.57
C SER A 266 10.56 2.47 0.14
N ALA A 267 11.44 1.64 -0.41
CA ALA A 267 12.79 1.46 0.09
C ALA A 267 13.80 1.36 -1.06
N TRP A 268 15.04 1.77 -0.78
CA TRP A 268 16.16 1.58 -1.68
C TRP A 268 16.92 0.31 -1.32
N ASP A 269 17.31 -0.47 -2.33
CA ASP A 269 18.34 -1.49 -2.18
C ASP A 269 19.71 -0.85 -2.41
N VAL A 270 20.61 -1.01 -1.43
CA VAL A 270 21.98 -0.47 -1.46
C VAL A 270 23.01 -1.60 -1.65
N GLY A 271 22.57 -2.79 -2.07
CA GLY A 271 23.43 -3.93 -2.33
C GLY A 271 24.52 -3.63 -3.37
N ALA A 272 25.76 -3.99 -3.05
CA ALA A 272 26.88 -3.96 -3.98
C ALA A 272 26.54 -4.83 -5.20
N GLY A 273 26.64 -4.22 -6.39
CA GLY A 273 25.98 -4.67 -7.60
C GLY A 273 26.10 -6.17 -7.90
N GLN A 274 24.97 -6.79 -8.21
CA GLN A 274 24.92 -7.90 -9.15
C GLN A 274 23.69 -7.74 -10.04
N LEU A 275 23.99 -7.37 -11.28
CA LEU A 275 23.32 -7.81 -12.50
C LEU A 275 22.42 -9.04 -12.25
N PHE A 276 21.12 -8.86 -12.46
CA PHE A 276 20.16 -9.94 -12.77
C PHE A 276 19.70 -10.93 -11.68
N THR A 277 20.06 -10.81 -10.40
CA THR A 277 19.58 -11.81 -9.42
C THR A 277 18.36 -11.33 -8.65
N GLN A 278 17.36 -12.20 -8.53
CA GLN A 278 16.07 -12.06 -7.85
C GLN A 278 16.19 -11.84 -6.31
N ARG A 279 17.29 -11.28 -5.83
CA ARG A 279 17.63 -11.14 -4.41
C ARG A 279 17.86 -9.68 -4.06
N LEU A 280 16.87 -8.82 -4.33
CA LEU A 280 16.85 -7.50 -3.70
C LEU A 280 16.64 -7.69 -2.20
N ARG A 281 17.50 -7.08 -1.39
CA ARG A 281 17.33 -7.02 0.06
C ARG A 281 17.34 -5.54 0.44
N ALA A 282 16.19 -5.02 0.88
CA ALA A 282 16.17 -3.71 1.50
C ALA A 282 17.29 -3.65 2.56
N SER A 283 18.08 -2.58 2.56
CA SER A 283 19.21 -2.40 3.49
C SER A 283 18.76 -2.24 4.96
N LEU A 284 17.45 -2.30 5.20
CA LEU A 284 16.80 -2.07 6.47
C LEU A 284 17.02 -3.22 7.48
N PRO A 285 16.93 -2.95 8.79
CA PRO A 285 17.13 -3.96 9.83
C PRO A 285 16.17 -5.14 9.75
N MET A 286 16.51 -6.24 10.43
CA MET A 286 15.64 -7.43 10.52
C MET A 286 14.26 -7.15 11.15
N SER A 287 14.18 -6.14 12.02
CA SER A 287 12.91 -5.69 12.60
C SER A 287 11.96 -5.11 11.55
N TRP A 288 12.50 -4.48 10.50
CA TRP A 288 11.72 -4.09 9.33
C TRP A 288 11.56 -5.25 8.35
N SER A 289 12.57 -6.10 8.19
CA SER A 289 12.54 -7.11 7.13
C SER A 289 11.48 -8.21 7.34
N SER A 290 10.88 -8.30 8.53
CA SER A 290 9.78 -9.21 8.86
C SER A 290 8.41 -8.54 8.83
N PHE A 291 8.35 -7.22 8.65
CA PHE A 291 7.13 -6.42 8.75
C PHE A 291 6.25 -6.45 7.48
N PRO A 292 6.80 -6.25 6.25
CA PRO A 292 6.01 -6.33 5.02
C PRO A 292 5.38 -7.70 4.79
N THR A 293 4.10 -7.73 4.40
CA THR A 293 3.41 -8.94 3.97
C THR A 293 3.65 -9.24 2.50
N LEU A 294 3.95 -8.21 1.71
CA LEU A 294 4.28 -8.30 0.29
C LEU A 294 5.48 -7.40 0.00
N ARG A 295 6.44 -7.91 -0.77
CA ARG A 295 7.54 -7.13 -1.32
C ARG A 295 7.48 -7.13 -2.83
N LEU A 296 7.42 -5.94 -3.41
CA LEU A 296 7.48 -5.75 -4.85
C LEU A 296 8.82 -5.14 -5.23
N ALA A 297 9.56 -5.85 -6.06
CA ALA A 297 10.72 -5.32 -6.74
C ALA A 297 10.27 -4.55 -7.98
N LEU A 298 10.84 -3.36 -8.17
CA LEU A 298 10.56 -2.52 -9.32
C LEU A 298 11.85 -2.26 -10.09
N ARG A 299 11.76 -2.30 -11.42
CA ARG A 299 12.83 -1.85 -12.33
C ARG A 299 12.24 -1.21 -13.57
N ARG A 300 13.04 -0.35 -14.21
CA ARG A 300 12.78 0.07 -15.58
C ARG A 300 13.08 -1.11 -16.51
N VAL A 301 12.21 -1.37 -17.48
CA VAL A 301 12.45 -2.44 -18.46
C VAL A 301 13.79 -2.19 -19.15
N PRO A 302 14.74 -3.14 -19.10
CA PRO A 302 16.08 -2.92 -19.58
C PRO A 302 16.09 -2.85 -21.10
N VAL A 303 16.78 -1.84 -21.64
CA VAL A 303 17.13 -1.82 -23.07
C VAL A 303 18.28 -2.80 -23.28
N PRO A 304 18.19 -3.72 -24.27
CA PRO A 304 19.30 -4.59 -24.61
C PRO A 304 20.60 -3.79 -24.78
N ARG A 305 21.69 -4.25 -24.19
CA ARG A 305 23.01 -3.62 -24.40
C ARG A 305 23.48 -3.86 -25.83
N PHE A 306 24.32 -2.97 -26.35
CA PHE A 306 24.98 -3.21 -27.63
C PHE A 306 25.81 -4.49 -27.54
N THR A 307 25.76 -5.31 -28.59
CA THR A 307 26.52 -6.56 -28.64
C THR A 307 28.02 -6.26 -28.75
N VAL A 308 28.85 -7.11 -28.15
CA VAL A 308 30.31 -6.96 -28.25
C VAL A 308 30.70 -7.24 -29.71
N GLY A 309 31.39 -6.28 -30.35
CA GLY A 309 31.76 -6.36 -31.76
C GLY A 309 30.79 -5.67 -32.72
N MET A 310 29.70 -5.07 -32.21
CA MET A 310 28.78 -4.26 -33.01
C MET A 310 29.50 -3.02 -33.56
N THR A 311 29.28 -2.73 -34.84
CA THR A 311 29.82 -1.52 -35.48
C THR A 311 28.99 -0.29 -35.10
N VAL A 312 29.59 0.90 -35.25
CA VAL A 312 28.89 2.17 -34.99
C VAL A 312 27.68 2.34 -35.92
N GLN A 313 27.79 1.92 -37.17
CA GLN A 313 26.73 2.02 -38.17
C GLN A 313 25.53 1.12 -37.82
N GLU A 314 25.79 -0.11 -37.37
CA GLU A 314 24.73 -0.99 -36.87
C GLU A 314 24.08 -0.40 -35.61
N ALA A 315 24.87 0.17 -34.70
CA ALA A 315 24.34 0.80 -33.49
C ALA A 315 23.45 2.02 -33.80
N GLU A 316 23.81 2.81 -34.82
CA GLU A 316 22.99 3.91 -35.33
C GLU A 316 21.69 3.41 -35.99
N ALA A 317 21.74 2.32 -36.75
CA ALA A 317 20.54 1.71 -37.33
C ALA A 317 19.57 1.21 -36.26
N GLU A 318 20.06 0.71 -35.12
CA GLU A 318 19.24 0.26 -34.00
C GLU A 318 18.81 1.39 -33.04
N LYS A 319 19.27 2.63 -33.26
CA LYS A 319 19.03 3.77 -32.36
C LYS A 319 17.55 4.06 -32.18
N GLU A 320 16.78 4.13 -33.27
CA GLU A 320 15.34 4.47 -33.21
C GLU A 320 14.53 3.39 -32.50
N MET A 321 14.82 2.12 -32.79
CA MET A 321 14.17 0.98 -32.12
C MET A 321 14.45 1.00 -30.61
N ARG A 322 15.72 1.19 -30.23
CA ARG A 322 16.13 1.28 -28.82
C ARG A 322 15.54 2.50 -28.12
N TRP A 323 15.54 3.65 -28.79
CA TRP A 323 14.91 4.86 -28.28
C TRP A 323 13.40 4.69 -28.11
N GLY A 324 12.77 3.92 -29.00
CA GLY A 324 11.37 3.48 -28.88
C GLY A 324 11.10 2.70 -27.60
N VAL A 325 12.03 1.86 -27.14
CA VAL A 325 11.91 1.16 -25.83
C VAL A 325 12.05 2.14 -24.66
N VAL A 326 13.04 3.04 -24.70
CA VAL A 326 13.28 4.03 -23.64
C VAL A 326 12.11 5.01 -23.50
N SER A 327 11.67 5.57 -24.62
CA SER A 327 10.62 6.59 -24.70
C SER A 327 9.26 6.08 -24.26
N ARG A 328 9.00 4.77 -24.39
CA ARG A 328 7.78 4.16 -23.87
C ARG A 328 7.68 4.19 -22.34
N GLY A 329 8.80 4.29 -21.62
CA GLY A 329 8.77 4.51 -20.16
C GLY A 329 8.30 3.29 -19.34
N TRP A 330 8.48 2.08 -19.88
CA TRP A 330 8.05 0.84 -19.24
C TRP A 330 8.83 0.53 -17.96
N CYS A 331 8.07 0.14 -16.94
CA CYS A 331 8.54 -0.40 -15.68
C CYS A 331 7.88 -1.75 -15.42
N GLU A 332 8.58 -2.59 -14.69
CA GLU A 332 8.14 -3.93 -14.29
C GLU A 332 8.14 -3.99 -12.76
N ALA A 333 7.07 -4.53 -12.20
CA ALA A 333 6.93 -4.84 -10.78
C ALA A 333 6.77 -6.35 -10.60
N TRP A 334 7.52 -6.99 -9.71
CA TRP A 334 7.41 -8.43 -9.44
C TRP A 334 7.56 -8.76 -7.95
N VAL A 335 6.98 -9.87 -7.52
CA VAL A 335 7.04 -10.33 -6.13
C VAL A 335 8.44 -10.86 -5.79
N LEU A 336 9.03 -10.34 -4.71
CA LEU A 336 10.31 -10.85 -4.17
C LEU A 336 10.11 -12.09 -3.32
N GLY A 337 10.90 -13.14 -3.59
CA GLY A 337 10.83 -14.42 -2.87
C GLY A 337 9.80 -15.41 -3.42
N GLY A 338 9.01 -15.02 -4.43
CA GLY A 338 8.15 -15.92 -5.20
C GLY A 338 8.89 -16.61 -6.36
N SER A 339 8.14 -17.29 -7.23
CA SER A 339 8.66 -17.99 -8.44
C SER A 339 9.30 -17.05 -9.48
N GLY A 340 9.18 -15.72 -9.30
CA GLY A 340 9.65 -14.70 -10.23
C GLY A 340 8.74 -14.48 -11.44
N LEU A 341 7.60 -15.18 -11.52
CA LEU A 341 6.60 -15.06 -12.59
C LEU A 341 5.39 -14.22 -12.20
N GLU A 342 5.29 -13.81 -10.93
CA GLU A 342 4.16 -13.05 -10.40
C GLU A 342 4.53 -11.56 -10.36
N GLY A 343 3.85 -10.76 -11.18
CA GLY A 343 4.15 -9.35 -11.35
C GLY A 343 3.18 -8.67 -12.31
N PHE A 344 3.47 -7.42 -12.65
CA PHE A 344 2.74 -6.66 -13.65
C PHE A 344 3.64 -5.59 -14.27
N PHE A 345 3.26 -5.11 -15.45
CA PHE A 345 3.95 -4.03 -16.14
C PHE A 345 3.18 -2.73 -15.95
N PHE A 346 3.90 -1.62 -15.93
CA PHE A 346 3.26 -0.31 -15.93
C PHE A 346 4.11 0.69 -16.68
N ARG A 347 3.42 1.60 -17.36
CA ARG A 347 4.01 2.63 -18.18
C ARG A 347 4.06 3.94 -17.42
N VAL A 348 5.22 4.60 -17.42
CA VAL A 348 5.38 5.94 -16.83
C VAL A 348 5.56 6.97 -17.95
N GLY A 349 4.54 7.80 -18.16
CA GLY A 349 4.51 8.87 -19.16
C GLY A 349 3.87 10.14 -18.59
N GLU A 350 2.94 10.77 -19.34
CA GLU A 350 2.11 11.86 -18.80
C GLU A 350 1.30 11.41 -17.58
N GLY A 351 0.79 10.17 -17.59
CA GLY A 351 0.23 9.50 -16.43
C GLY A 351 0.96 8.21 -16.08
N VAL A 352 0.21 7.28 -15.49
CA VAL A 352 0.64 5.91 -15.25
C VAL A 352 -0.45 4.98 -15.75
N ASP A 353 -0.08 4.02 -16.59
CA ASP A 353 -0.99 2.99 -17.09
C ASP A 353 -0.48 1.63 -16.64
N ILE A 354 -1.34 0.84 -16.00
CA ILE A 354 -1.01 -0.53 -15.58
C ILE A 354 -1.48 -1.49 -16.67
N GLU A 355 -0.60 -2.39 -17.08
CA GLU A 355 -0.91 -3.51 -17.97
C GLU A 355 -0.63 -4.83 -17.24
N GLY A 356 -1.45 -5.86 -17.52
CA GLY A 356 -1.34 -7.17 -16.87
C GLY A 356 -0.11 -7.97 -17.30
N ASP A 357 -0.15 -9.28 -17.12
CA ASP A 357 0.97 -10.23 -17.29
C ASP A 357 1.58 -10.31 -18.72
N SER A 358 1.11 -9.48 -19.66
CA SER A 358 1.60 -9.45 -21.04
C SER A 358 2.91 -8.67 -21.10
N ASN A 359 4.02 -9.35 -21.42
CA ASN A 359 5.30 -8.68 -21.62
C ASN A 359 5.23 -7.74 -22.87
N PRO A 360 5.48 -6.43 -22.74
CA PRO A 360 5.35 -5.44 -23.82
C PRO A 360 6.48 -5.42 -24.85
#